data_AF-A0A532DNB8-F1
#
_entry.id   AF-A0A532DNB8-F1
#
_cell.length_a   1.000
_cell.length_b   1.000
_cell.length_c   1.000
_cell.angle_alpha   90.00
_cell.angle_beta   90.00
_cell.angle_gamma   90.00
#
_symmetry.space_group_name_H-M   'P 1'
#
loop_
_entity.id
_entity.type
_entity.pdbx_description
1 polymer ?
#
loop_
_entity_poly.entity_id
_entity_poly.type
_entity_poly.pdbx_seq_one_letter_code
_entity_poly.pdbx_strand_id
1 'polypeptide(L)'
;MIDSHPWQRGPRELFQFAITAYASPDEAGRRISFLLIDVCVETTLRTFLGLPVKISGSGKEYSDLKQYANGTFHNLTKGVEAAAPGRIPDDELHHLRFYHNVRNRLYHEGNGITIPEEHVRGYGTLAAKLLKELLGIDGHALLSHAWKQVDPTQSHALDEMRRDLERELDQFKHAINAVMEKIAPKMVYPSTIRRLKELADFTITTFGSDLGSFRDLINKNLTNQKAREWLLKFLADDLSYDSPQVIANSQLIMELAKDSTAFYSFLVGMQFVPIEDISMDTLDHWDDISFIQQAEYSILGVYESAKHFFEILRDKHWFGMSETELLERCKDLRDKLKMISPKVAGLHLPN
;
A
#
# COMPACT_ATOMS: atom_id res chain seq x y z
N MET A 1 -19.41 -17.24 -2.96
CA MET A 1 -19.44 -16.06 -2.08
C MET A 1 -20.73 -16.16 -1.28
N ILE A 2 -20.66 -16.34 0.05
CA ILE A 2 -21.86 -16.24 0.89
C ILE A 2 -22.14 -14.74 0.97
N ASP A 3 -23.24 -14.30 0.37
CA ASP A 3 -23.69 -12.91 0.43
C ASP A 3 -23.84 -12.52 1.90
N SER A 4 -22.90 -11.72 2.40
CA SER A 4 -22.99 -11.18 3.75
C SER A 4 -24.20 -10.26 3.80
N HIS A 5 -25.07 -10.47 4.78
CA HIS A 5 -26.23 -9.60 4.95
C HIS A 5 -25.79 -8.14 5.13
N PRO A 6 -26.55 -7.15 4.61
CA PRO A 6 -26.13 -5.74 4.65
C PRO A 6 -25.75 -5.23 6.06
N TRP A 7 -26.42 -5.72 7.10
CA TRP A 7 -26.15 -5.35 8.49
C TRP A 7 -24.85 -5.93 9.06
N GLN A 8 -24.27 -6.96 8.44
CA GLN A 8 -23.01 -7.55 8.88
C GLN A 8 -21.79 -6.71 8.48
N ARG A 9 -21.93 -5.82 7.48
CA ARG A 9 -20.82 -5.09 6.87
C ARG A 9 -20.08 -4.20 7.88
N GLY A 10 -20.80 -3.35 8.62
CA GLY A 10 -20.21 -2.41 9.57
C GLY A 10 -19.38 -3.10 10.67
N PRO A 11 -19.97 -4.03 11.45
CA PRO A 11 -19.22 -4.80 12.45
C PRO A 11 -18.01 -5.54 11.88
N ARG A 12 -18.14 -6.16 10.69
CA ARG A 12 -17.06 -6.89 10.05
C ARG A 12 -15.90 -5.98 9.64
N GLU A 13 -16.19 -4.85 8.99
CA GLU A 13 -15.17 -3.88 8.55
C GLU A 13 -14.43 -3.29 9.76
N LEU A 14 -15.15 -2.91 10.81
CA LEU A 14 -14.55 -2.41 12.06
C LEU A 14 -13.61 -3.43 12.69
N PHE A 15 -14.03 -4.69 12.75
CA PHE A 15 -13.19 -5.77 13.29
C PHE A 15 -11.94 -5.98 12.43
N GLN A 16 -12.07 -5.94 11.11
CA GLN A 16 -10.94 -6.09 10.20
C GLN A 16 -9.95 -4.93 10.36
N PHE A 17 -10.41 -3.69 10.47
CA PHE A 17 -9.53 -2.55 10.75
C PHE A 17 -8.84 -2.67 12.10
N ALA A 18 -9.56 -3.13 13.14
CA ALA A 18 -8.99 -3.32 14.45
C ALA A 18 -7.85 -4.36 14.45
N ILE A 19 -8.04 -5.43 13.70
CA ILE A 19 -7.06 -6.49 13.52
C ILE A 19 -5.85 -5.99 12.71
N THR A 20 -6.07 -5.26 11.62
CA THR A 20 -4.98 -4.68 10.83
C THR A 20 -4.14 -3.72 11.67
N ALA A 21 -4.77 -2.88 12.51
CA ALA A 21 -4.05 -1.99 13.41
C ALA A 21 -3.17 -2.74 14.43
N TYR A 22 -3.58 -3.95 14.84
CA TYR A 22 -2.80 -4.79 15.75
C TYR A 22 -1.53 -5.36 15.11
N ALA A 23 -1.48 -5.48 13.78
CA ALA A 23 -0.31 -5.99 13.07
C ALA A 23 0.91 -5.05 13.21
N SER A 24 0.69 -3.78 13.56
CA SER A 24 1.80 -2.89 13.91
C SER A 24 2.41 -3.30 15.26
N PRO A 25 3.74 -3.49 15.35
CA PRO A 25 4.38 -3.96 16.58
C PRO A 25 4.47 -2.89 17.69
N ASP A 26 4.11 -1.65 17.38
CA ASP A 26 4.23 -0.52 18.28
C ASP A 26 3.05 -0.38 19.25
N GLU A 27 3.26 0.43 20.29
CA GLU A 27 2.23 0.72 21.29
C GLU A 27 1.04 1.48 20.69
N ALA A 28 1.28 2.31 19.68
CA ALA A 28 0.23 3.06 19.00
C ALA A 28 -0.74 2.10 18.29
N GLY A 29 -0.23 1.11 17.56
CA GLY A 29 -1.02 0.06 16.92
C GLY A 29 -1.91 -0.71 17.90
N ARG A 30 -1.34 -1.14 19.04
CA ARG A 30 -2.11 -1.80 20.11
C ARG A 30 -3.23 -0.91 20.66
N ARG A 31 -2.95 0.38 20.88
CA ARG A 31 -3.96 1.34 21.37
C ARG A 31 -5.07 1.55 20.34
N ILE A 32 -4.73 1.78 19.08
CA ILE A 32 -5.70 1.95 17.99
C ILE A 32 -6.54 0.69 17.82
N SER A 33 -5.90 -0.49 17.82
CA SER A 33 -6.60 -1.78 17.75
C SER A 33 -7.60 -1.93 18.89
N PHE A 34 -7.19 -1.67 20.14
CA PHE A 34 -8.07 -1.77 21.30
C PHE A 34 -9.29 -0.84 21.20
N LEU A 35 -9.10 0.40 20.73
CA LEU A 35 -10.18 1.35 20.50
C LEU A 35 -11.15 0.87 19.40
N LEU A 36 -10.63 0.37 18.29
CA LEU A 36 -11.45 -0.15 17.19
C LEU A 36 -12.20 -1.43 17.58
N ILE A 37 -11.62 -2.29 18.42
CA ILE A 37 -12.31 -3.44 19.01
C ILE A 37 -13.52 -2.97 19.82
N ASP A 38 -13.38 -1.94 20.66
CA ASP A 38 -14.50 -1.40 21.44
C ASP A 38 -15.63 -0.87 20.56
N VAL A 39 -15.29 -0.12 19.52
CA VAL A 39 -16.27 0.40 18.54
C VAL A 39 -16.94 -0.75 17.78
N CYS A 40 -16.18 -1.79 17.41
CA CYS A 40 -16.72 -3.01 16.80
C CYS A 40 -17.72 -3.71 17.73
N VAL A 41 -17.37 -3.90 19.00
CA VAL A 41 -18.24 -4.52 20.01
C VAL A 41 -19.53 -3.70 20.15
N GLU A 42 -19.43 -2.40 20.38
CA GLU A 42 -20.60 -1.53 20.52
C GLU A 42 -21.51 -1.59 19.27
N THR A 43 -20.91 -1.53 18.09
CA THR A 43 -21.64 -1.63 16.82
C THR A 43 -22.31 -3.00 16.68
N THR A 44 -21.62 -4.09 17.04
CA THR A 44 -22.17 -5.45 17.00
C THR A 44 -23.40 -5.58 17.90
N LEU A 45 -23.33 -5.08 19.14
CA LEU A 45 -24.45 -5.11 20.08
C LEU A 45 -25.63 -4.26 19.56
N ARG A 46 -25.37 -3.04 19.08
CA ARG A 46 -26.41 -2.16 18.52
C ARG A 46 -27.07 -2.77 17.29
N THR A 47 -26.27 -3.32 16.38
CA THR A 47 -26.76 -4.00 15.18
C THR A 47 -27.68 -5.15 15.57
N PHE A 48 -27.24 -6.04 16.45
CA PHE A 48 -28.04 -7.18 16.89
C PHE A 48 -29.38 -6.76 17.51
N LEU A 49 -29.38 -5.77 18.41
CA LEU A 49 -30.60 -5.25 19.04
C LEU A 49 -31.52 -4.51 18.06
N GLY A 50 -30.98 -4.00 16.95
CA GLY A 50 -31.74 -3.38 15.88
C GLY A 50 -32.31 -4.37 14.85
N LEU A 51 -31.99 -5.67 14.95
CA LEU A 51 -32.52 -6.65 14.01
C LEU A 51 -34.00 -6.99 14.31
N PRO A 52 -34.82 -7.21 13.27
CA PRO A 52 -36.15 -7.78 13.45
C PRO A 52 -36.12 -9.09 14.23
N VAL A 53 -37.13 -9.32 15.07
CA VAL A 53 -37.24 -10.52 15.94
C VAL A 53 -37.05 -11.83 15.18
N LYS A 54 -37.58 -11.91 13.95
CA LYS A 54 -37.43 -13.08 13.07
C LYS A 54 -35.98 -13.38 12.68
N ILE A 55 -35.12 -12.37 12.63
CA ILE A 55 -33.70 -12.50 12.26
C ILE A 55 -32.85 -12.71 13.53
N SER A 56 -33.10 -11.94 14.59
CA SER A 56 -32.33 -12.04 15.83
C SER A 56 -32.64 -13.32 16.63
N GLY A 57 -33.83 -13.90 16.43
CA GLY A 57 -34.35 -14.99 17.27
C GLY A 57 -34.74 -14.54 18.68
N SER A 58 -34.96 -13.23 18.86
CA SER A 58 -35.20 -12.64 20.18
C SER A 58 -36.53 -13.10 20.79
N GLY A 59 -36.55 -13.30 22.11
CA GLY A 59 -37.78 -13.50 22.88
C GLY A 59 -38.53 -12.21 23.23
N LYS A 60 -38.00 -11.05 22.84
CA LYS A 60 -38.51 -9.71 23.18
C LYS A 60 -39.05 -8.97 21.95
N GLU A 61 -40.05 -8.13 22.20
CA GLU A 61 -40.62 -7.21 21.19
C GLU A 61 -39.58 -6.21 20.69
N TYR A 62 -39.68 -5.85 19.42
CA TYR A 62 -38.73 -4.95 18.76
C TYR A 62 -38.66 -3.56 19.42
N SER A 63 -39.79 -3.05 19.92
CA SER A 63 -39.84 -1.76 20.63
C SER A 63 -38.97 -1.74 21.88
N ASP A 64 -38.93 -2.83 22.64
CA ASP A 64 -38.16 -2.95 23.88
C ASP A 64 -36.67 -3.05 23.56
N LEU A 65 -36.32 -3.86 22.55
CA LEU A 65 -34.93 -3.98 22.07
C LEU A 65 -34.37 -2.64 21.61
N LYS A 66 -35.19 -1.84 20.92
CA LYS A 66 -34.79 -0.52 20.43
C LYS A 66 -34.46 0.46 21.56
N GLN A 67 -35.11 0.33 22.72
CA GLN A 67 -34.76 1.15 23.90
C GLN A 67 -33.36 0.83 24.41
N TYR A 68 -33.01 -0.46 24.51
CA TYR A 68 -31.65 -0.88 24.86
C TYR A 68 -30.64 -0.41 23.81
N ALA A 69 -30.96 -0.59 22.52
CA ALA A 69 -30.10 -0.23 21.39
C ALA A 69 -29.72 1.25 21.34
N ASN A 70 -30.52 2.15 21.93
CA ASN A 70 -30.26 3.59 22.00
C ASN A 70 -29.61 4.04 23.31
N GLY A 71 -29.32 3.11 24.22
CA GLY A 71 -28.78 3.40 25.54
C GLY A 71 -27.25 3.48 25.61
N THR A 72 -26.75 3.46 26.85
CA THR A 72 -25.32 3.34 27.17
C THR A 72 -24.82 1.92 26.90
N PHE A 73 -23.50 1.71 26.94
CA PHE A 73 -22.90 0.38 26.78
C PHE A 73 -23.48 -0.65 27.76
N HIS A 74 -23.74 -0.23 29.01
CA HIS A 74 -24.41 -1.08 30.00
C HIS A 74 -25.81 -1.53 29.53
N ASN A 75 -26.58 -0.60 28.97
CA ASN A 75 -27.91 -0.90 28.41
C ASN A 75 -27.80 -1.85 27.22
N LEU A 76 -26.77 -1.73 26.38
CA LEU A 76 -26.53 -2.66 25.29
C LEU A 76 -26.29 -4.09 25.81
N THR A 77 -25.41 -4.26 26.80
CA THR A 77 -25.14 -5.60 27.38
C THR A 77 -26.39 -6.22 28.00
N LYS A 78 -27.19 -5.44 28.75
CA LYS A 78 -28.48 -5.87 29.29
C LYS A 78 -29.50 -6.22 28.20
N GLY A 79 -29.51 -5.44 27.12
CA GLY A 79 -30.38 -5.70 25.98
C GLY A 79 -30.07 -7.04 25.34
N VAL A 80 -28.79 -7.36 25.15
CA VAL A 80 -28.38 -8.65 24.57
C VAL A 80 -28.73 -9.81 25.49
N GLU A 81 -28.46 -9.68 26.79
CA GLU A 81 -28.84 -10.66 27.81
C GLU A 81 -30.35 -10.94 27.79
N ALA A 82 -31.18 -9.88 27.67
CA ALA A 82 -32.63 -10.00 27.59
C ALA A 82 -33.15 -10.55 26.25
N ALA A 83 -32.48 -10.21 25.14
CA ALA A 83 -32.87 -10.60 23.79
C ALA A 83 -32.52 -12.05 23.47
N ALA A 84 -31.35 -12.51 23.91
CA ALA A 84 -30.83 -13.85 23.65
C ALA A 84 -30.18 -14.45 24.91
N PRO A 85 -31.00 -14.83 25.92
CA PRO A 85 -30.50 -15.43 27.16
C PRO A 85 -29.64 -16.65 26.88
N GLY A 86 -28.46 -16.72 27.50
CA GLY A 86 -27.53 -17.84 27.38
C GLY A 86 -26.76 -17.93 26.06
N ARG A 87 -27.02 -17.04 25.08
CA ARG A 87 -26.23 -16.98 23.83
C ARG A 87 -24.83 -16.42 24.08
N ILE A 88 -24.74 -15.44 24.97
CA ILE A 88 -23.49 -14.92 25.52
C ILE A 88 -23.50 -15.20 27.04
N PRO A 89 -22.53 -15.94 27.58
CA PRO A 89 -22.37 -16.15 29.02
C PRO A 89 -22.22 -14.84 29.81
N ASP A 90 -22.75 -14.81 31.04
CA ASP A 90 -22.74 -13.62 31.88
C ASP A 90 -21.32 -13.14 32.23
N ASP A 91 -20.37 -14.06 32.44
CA ASP A 91 -18.97 -13.74 32.68
C ASP A 91 -18.31 -13.05 31.48
N GLU A 92 -18.68 -13.41 30.26
CA GLU A 92 -18.22 -12.71 29.05
C GLU A 92 -18.81 -11.31 28.96
N LEU A 93 -20.09 -11.12 29.30
CA LEU A 93 -20.70 -9.80 29.41
C LEU A 93 -19.99 -8.94 30.48
N HIS A 94 -19.54 -9.54 31.59
CA HIS A 94 -18.71 -8.85 32.58
C HIS A 94 -17.35 -8.44 32.00
N HIS A 95 -16.69 -9.31 31.23
CA HIS A 95 -15.42 -8.99 30.59
C HIS A 95 -15.56 -7.87 29.55
N LEU A 96 -16.65 -7.82 28.77
CA LEU A 96 -16.92 -6.70 27.87
C LEU A 96 -17.01 -5.37 28.62
N ARG A 97 -17.73 -5.34 29.75
CA ARG A 97 -17.82 -4.14 30.61
C ARG A 97 -16.46 -3.75 31.18
N PHE A 98 -15.65 -4.73 31.57
CA PHE A 98 -14.27 -4.47 32.02
C PHE A 98 -13.44 -3.79 30.92
N TYR A 99 -13.42 -4.33 29.70
CA TYR A 99 -12.64 -3.75 28.59
C TYR A 99 -13.16 -2.38 28.15
N HIS A 100 -14.48 -2.20 28.13
CA HIS A 100 -15.09 -0.89 27.87
C HIS A 100 -14.67 0.17 28.91
N ASN A 101 -14.57 -0.22 30.19
CA ASN A 101 -14.05 0.68 31.24
C ASN A 101 -12.55 0.96 31.09
N VAL A 102 -11.75 -0.01 30.61
CA VAL A 102 -10.35 0.23 30.22
C VAL A 102 -10.30 1.30 29.12
N ARG A 103 -11.13 1.19 28.08
CA ARG A 103 -11.24 2.22 27.03
C ARG A 103 -11.61 3.58 27.61
N ASN A 104 -12.59 3.66 28.51
CA ASN A 104 -13.01 4.95 29.06
C ASN A 104 -11.88 5.63 29.83
N ARG A 105 -11.07 4.86 30.57
CA ARG A 105 -9.87 5.39 31.23
C ARG A 105 -8.83 5.91 30.24
N LEU A 106 -8.62 5.23 29.11
CA LEU A 106 -7.72 5.73 28.04
C LEU A 106 -8.09 7.14 27.56
N TYR A 107 -9.39 7.43 27.41
CA TYR A 107 -9.85 8.75 26.96
C TYR A 107 -9.76 9.84 28.03
N HIS A 108 -9.94 9.47 29.30
CA HIS A 108 -10.05 10.44 30.38
C HIS A 108 -8.73 10.71 31.11
N GLU A 109 -7.80 9.76 31.13
CA GLU A 109 -6.60 9.87 31.96
C GLU A 109 -5.41 10.56 31.24
N GLY A 110 -5.47 10.81 29.92
CA GLY A 110 -4.51 11.64 29.15
C GLY A 110 -3.04 11.18 29.14
N ASN A 111 -2.68 10.24 30.00
CA ASN A 111 -1.31 9.90 30.36
C ASN A 111 -0.89 8.58 29.73
N GLY A 112 -0.67 8.56 28.42
CA GLY A 112 0.18 7.56 27.76
C GLY A 112 -0.03 6.09 28.16
N ILE A 113 -1.24 5.68 28.56
CA ILE A 113 -1.47 4.33 29.10
C ILE A 113 -1.22 3.33 27.99
N THR A 114 -0.22 2.50 28.20
CA THR A 114 0.08 1.35 27.35
C THR A 114 -1.00 0.30 27.59
N ILE A 115 -1.59 -0.21 26.50
CA ILE A 115 -2.49 -1.35 26.59
C ILE A 115 -1.66 -2.63 26.52
N PRO A 116 -1.73 -3.49 27.57
CA PRO A 116 -1.09 -4.80 27.56
C PRO A 116 -1.58 -5.64 26.37
N GLU A 117 -0.68 -6.41 25.75
CA GLU A 117 -1.01 -7.27 24.62
C GLU A 117 -2.15 -8.25 24.94
N GLU A 118 -2.11 -8.83 26.14
CA GLU A 118 -3.14 -9.73 26.67
C GLU A 118 -4.54 -9.09 26.70
N HIS A 119 -4.65 -7.79 26.94
CA HIS A 119 -5.94 -7.09 26.90
C HIS A 119 -6.46 -6.94 25.47
N VAL A 120 -5.58 -6.66 24.50
CA VAL A 120 -6.00 -6.56 23.09
C VAL A 120 -6.44 -7.92 22.56
N ARG A 121 -5.64 -8.97 22.83
CA ARG A 121 -5.96 -10.35 22.46
C ARG A 121 -7.23 -10.85 23.15
N GLY A 122 -7.36 -10.60 24.44
CA GLY A 122 -8.55 -10.96 25.21
C GLY A 122 -9.81 -10.27 24.68
N TYR A 123 -9.75 -8.95 24.46
CA TYR A 123 -10.90 -8.22 23.97
C TYR A 123 -11.26 -8.59 22.53
N GLY A 124 -10.26 -8.75 21.66
CA GLY A 124 -10.46 -9.21 20.28
C GLY A 124 -11.08 -10.62 20.22
N THR A 125 -10.75 -11.50 21.17
CA THR A 125 -11.31 -12.87 21.24
C THR A 125 -12.81 -12.79 21.55
N LEU A 126 -13.17 -11.96 22.53
CA LEU A 126 -14.57 -11.72 22.88
C LEU A 126 -15.33 -11.07 21.72
N ALA A 127 -14.74 -10.10 21.03
CA ALA A 127 -15.35 -9.45 19.88
C ALA A 127 -15.61 -10.43 18.71
N ALA A 128 -14.65 -11.32 18.40
CA ALA A 128 -14.84 -12.38 17.41
C ALA A 128 -15.98 -13.33 17.81
N LYS A 129 -16.05 -13.70 19.09
CA LYS A 129 -17.12 -14.53 19.60
C LYS A 129 -18.48 -13.83 19.49
N LEU A 130 -18.58 -12.55 19.86
CA LEU A 130 -19.82 -11.77 19.69
C LEU A 130 -20.27 -11.69 18.22
N LEU A 131 -19.34 -11.45 17.31
CA LEU A 131 -19.62 -11.41 15.86
C LEU A 131 -20.20 -12.74 15.38
N LYS A 132 -19.63 -13.86 15.85
CA LYS A 132 -20.10 -15.19 15.50
C LYS A 132 -21.45 -15.49 16.11
N GLU A 133 -21.56 -15.32 17.42
CA GLU A 133 -22.75 -15.66 18.16
C GLU A 133 -23.92 -14.79 17.76
N LEU A 134 -23.78 -13.46 17.70
CA LEU A 134 -24.91 -12.55 17.47
C LEU A 134 -25.25 -12.34 16.00
N LEU A 135 -24.24 -12.32 15.12
CA LEU A 135 -24.42 -11.94 13.71
C LEU A 135 -24.03 -13.04 12.71
N GLY A 136 -23.50 -14.18 13.17
CA GLY A 136 -23.07 -15.26 12.29
C GLY A 136 -21.78 -14.99 11.52
N ILE A 137 -21.02 -13.95 11.89
CA ILE A 137 -19.77 -13.57 11.22
C ILE A 137 -18.62 -14.37 11.85
N ASP A 138 -17.83 -15.07 11.05
CA ASP A 138 -16.66 -15.81 11.56
C ASP A 138 -15.48 -14.87 11.86
N GLY A 139 -15.48 -14.29 13.06
CA GLY A 139 -14.39 -13.45 13.55
C GLY A 139 -13.13 -14.24 13.89
N HIS A 140 -13.24 -15.52 14.28
CA HIS A 140 -12.06 -16.32 14.66
C HIS A 140 -11.16 -16.62 13.44
N ALA A 141 -11.76 -16.83 12.27
CA ALA A 141 -11.00 -16.91 11.02
C ALA A 141 -10.16 -15.64 10.81
N LEU A 142 -10.72 -14.45 11.03
CA LEU A 142 -10.01 -13.18 10.89
C LEU A 142 -8.87 -13.03 11.92
N LEU A 143 -9.10 -13.46 13.17
CA LEU A 143 -8.10 -13.45 14.23
C LEU A 143 -6.92 -14.39 13.95
N SER A 144 -7.20 -15.60 13.47
CA SER A 144 -6.17 -16.61 13.22
C SER A 144 -5.11 -16.17 12.21
N HIS A 145 -5.43 -15.22 11.33
CA HIS A 145 -4.47 -14.65 10.38
C HIS A 145 -3.58 -13.59 11.03
N ALA A 146 -4.11 -12.79 11.95
CA ALA A 146 -3.39 -11.66 12.54
C ALA A 146 -2.73 -11.95 13.89
N TRP A 147 -3.16 -13.00 14.58
CA TRP A 147 -2.57 -13.44 15.84
C TRP A 147 -1.60 -14.60 15.70
N LYS A 148 -1.45 -15.14 14.49
CA LYS A 148 -0.20 -15.81 14.13
C LYS A 148 0.89 -14.82 14.49
N GLN A 149 1.66 -15.15 15.52
CA GLN A 149 2.83 -14.37 15.86
C GLN A 149 3.63 -14.25 14.58
N VAL A 150 4.01 -13.02 14.20
CA VAL A 150 5.10 -12.83 13.26
C VAL A 150 6.24 -13.67 13.82
N ASP A 151 6.59 -14.74 13.11
CA ASP A 151 7.69 -15.59 13.51
C ASP A 151 8.90 -14.66 13.66
N PRO A 152 9.55 -14.57 14.84
CA PRO A 152 10.71 -13.70 15.02
C PRO A 152 11.78 -13.93 13.94
N THR A 153 11.84 -15.16 13.42
CA THR A 153 12.72 -15.57 12.32
C THR A 153 12.31 -14.94 10.99
N GLN A 154 11.01 -14.80 10.72
CA GLN A 154 10.48 -14.15 9.51
C GLN A 154 10.54 -12.62 9.61
N SER A 155 10.29 -12.03 10.79
CA SER A 155 10.51 -10.60 11.01
C SER A 155 11.97 -10.22 10.77
N HIS A 156 12.90 -11.05 11.26
CA HIS A 156 14.33 -10.83 11.02
C HIS A 156 14.66 -10.96 9.53
N ALA A 157 14.08 -11.93 8.83
CA ALA A 157 14.28 -12.12 7.40
C ALA A 157 13.77 -10.94 6.57
N LEU A 158 12.63 -10.33 6.93
CA LEU A 158 12.11 -9.12 6.28
C LEU A 158 12.98 -7.90 6.56
N ASP A 159 13.46 -7.73 7.80
CA ASP A 159 14.38 -6.64 8.16
C ASP A 159 15.75 -6.77 7.46
N GLU A 160 16.25 -7.99 7.32
CA GLU A 160 17.44 -8.30 6.54
C GLU A 160 17.21 -8.02 5.06
N MET A 161 16.08 -8.47 4.50
CA MET A 161 15.72 -8.21 3.11
C MET A 161 15.57 -6.72 2.80
N ARG A 162 14.99 -5.94 3.71
CA ARG A 162 14.89 -4.48 3.58
C ARG A 162 16.28 -3.84 3.47
N ARG A 163 17.21 -4.21 4.35
CA ARG A 163 18.59 -3.69 4.33
C ARG A 163 19.34 -4.08 3.06
N ASP A 164 19.14 -5.32 2.61
CA ASP A 164 19.70 -5.80 1.36
C ASP A 164 19.16 -5.01 0.16
N LEU A 165 17.84 -4.83 0.06
CA LEU A 165 17.20 -4.13 -1.04
C LEU A 165 17.60 -2.64 -1.07
N GLU A 166 17.70 -1.99 0.09
CA GLU A 166 18.21 -0.61 0.23
C GLU A 166 19.63 -0.49 -0.34
N ARG A 167 20.53 -1.41 0.05
CA ARG A 167 21.91 -1.42 -0.44
C ARG A 167 21.98 -1.59 -1.96
N GLU A 168 21.22 -2.52 -2.53
CA GLU A 168 21.24 -2.75 -3.99
C GLU A 168 20.61 -1.57 -4.76
N LEU A 169 19.55 -0.94 -4.23
CA LEU A 169 18.98 0.28 -4.80
C LEU A 169 19.99 1.42 -4.83
N ASP A 170 20.76 1.59 -3.75
CA ASP A 170 21.78 2.63 -3.67
C ASP A 170 22.94 2.36 -4.64
N GLN A 171 23.40 1.11 -4.75
CA GLN A 171 24.42 0.73 -5.74
C GLN A 171 23.94 1.00 -7.17
N PHE A 172 22.70 0.64 -7.48
CA PHE A 172 22.09 0.90 -8.78
C PHE A 172 22.02 2.41 -9.08
N LYS A 173 21.55 3.22 -8.12
CA LYS A 173 21.55 4.69 -8.22
C LYS A 173 22.94 5.25 -8.51
N HIS A 174 23.97 4.74 -7.83
CA HIS A 174 25.35 5.16 -8.05
C HIS A 174 25.85 4.78 -9.45
N ALA A 175 25.53 3.57 -9.94
CA ALA A 175 25.89 3.13 -11.28
C ALA A 175 25.23 4.00 -12.36
N ILE A 176 23.92 4.26 -12.23
CA ILE A 176 23.18 5.13 -13.13
C ILE A 176 23.77 6.55 -13.12
N ASN A 177 24.04 7.12 -11.94
CA ASN A 177 24.63 8.45 -11.85
C ASN A 177 26.03 8.50 -12.46
N ALA A 178 26.87 7.49 -12.28
CA ALA A 178 28.21 7.44 -12.87
C ALA A 178 28.18 7.35 -14.41
N VAL A 179 27.23 6.60 -14.98
CA VAL A 179 27.01 6.59 -16.44
C VAL A 179 26.52 7.96 -16.89
N MET A 180 25.57 8.55 -16.15
CA MET A 180 25.03 9.85 -16.49
C MET A 180 26.05 10.98 -16.32
N GLU A 181 27.01 10.92 -15.41
CA GLU A 181 28.11 11.89 -15.34
C GLU A 181 29.00 11.85 -16.60
N LYS A 182 29.10 10.69 -17.27
CA LYS A 182 29.81 10.55 -18.53
C LYS A 182 28.96 10.99 -19.73
N ILE A 183 27.64 10.76 -19.67
CA ILE A 183 26.67 11.12 -20.72
C ILE A 183 26.26 12.60 -20.66
N ALA A 184 26.05 13.15 -19.46
CA ALA A 184 25.47 14.47 -19.22
C ALA A 184 26.28 15.61 -19.89
N PRO A 185 27.62 15.64 -19.84
CA PRO A 185 28.40 16.63 -20.59
C PRO A 185 28.12 16.59 -22.11
N LYS A 186 27.72 15.44 -22.65
CA LYS A 186 27.42 15.22 -24.08
C LYS A 186 25.93 15.32 -24.42
N MET A 187 25.01 15.21 -23.46
CA MET A 187 23.57 15.21 -23.73
C MET A 187 22.83 16.39 -23.12
N VAL A 188 23.18 16.90 -21.95
CA VAL A 188 22.38 17.95 -21.31
C VAL A 188 23.20 18.73 -20.26
N TYR A 189 23.29 20.05 -20.38
CA TYR A 189 23.98 20.89 -19.40
C TYR A 189 23.38 20.73 -17.98
N PRO A 190 24.17 20.92 -16.90
CA PRO A 190 23.67 20.91 -15.51
C PRO A 190 22.48 21.84 -15.27
N SER A 191 22.36 22.93 -16.04
CA SER A 191 21.22 23.84 -16.04
C SER A 191 19.90 23.18 -16.47
N THR A 192 19.95 22.22 -17.39
CA THR A 192 18.77 21.50 -17.86
C THR A 192 18.37 20.37 -16.92
N ILE A 193 19.34 19.68 -16.31
CA ILE A 193 19.06 18.71 -15.24
C ILE A 193 18.40 19.42 -14.06
N ARG A 194 18.93 20.60 -13.68
CA ARG A 194 18.31 21.48 -12.69
C ARG A 194 16.88 21.88 -13.11
N ARG A 195 16.66 22.23 -14.37
CA ARG A 195 15.32 22.61 -14.89
C ARG A 195 14.34 21.44 -14.91
N LEU A 196 14.79 20.22 -15.23
CA LEU A 196 13.97 19.01 -15.21
C LEU A 196 13.59 18.63 -13.77
N LYS A 197 14.51 18.78 -12.81
CA LYS A 197 14.19 18.67 -11.38
C LYS A 197 13.19 19.75 -10.94
N GLU A 198 13.41 21.00 -11.33
CA GLU A 198 12.46 22.10 -11.07
C GLU A 198 11.08 21.82 -11.67
N LEU A 199 10.99 21.17 -12.84
CA LEU A 199 9.72 20.73 -13.43
C LEU A 199 9.09 19.57 -12.65
N ALA A 200 9.89 18.62 -12.20
CA ALA A 200 9.36 17.47 -11.48
C ALA A 200 8.87 17.80 -10.07
N ASP A 201 9.41 18.86 -9.45
CA ASP A 201 8.97 19.40 -8.17
C ASP A 201 7.63 20.17 -8.26
N PHE A 202 7.09 20.40 -9.45
CA PHE A 202 5.72 20.91 -9.59
C PHE A 202 4.72 19.79 -9.29
N THR A 203 4.01 19.91 -8.16
CA THR A 203 2.76 19.20 -7.94
C THR A 203 1.76 19.63 -9.02
N ILE A 204 1.43 18.69 -9.90
CA ILE A 204 0.54 18.94 -11.04
C ILE A 204 -0.89 19.08 -10.55
N THR A 205 -1.32 20.31 -10.31
CA THR A 205 -2.73 20.69 -10.58
C THR A 205 -2.84 21.68 -11.73
N THR A 206 -1.74 22.31 -12.14
CA THR A 206 -1.69 23.19 -13.31
C THR A 206 -0.27 23.26 -13.84
N PHE A 207 0.08 22.36 -14.78
CA PHE A 207 1.02 22.75 -15.82
C PHE A 207 0.29 23.63 -16.83
N GLY A 208 1.01 24.48 -17.58
CA GLY A 208 0.42 25.24 -18.68
C GLY A 208 -0.39 24.31 -19.60
N SER A 209 -1.49 24.82 -20.14
CA SER A 209 -2.58 24.06 -20.76
C SER A 209 -2.22 23.17 -21.97
N ASP A 210 -0.95 23.10 -22.42
CA ASP A 210 -0.59 22.45 -23.66
C ASP A 210 0.84 21.86 -23.73
N LEU A 211 0.95 20.82 -24.57
CA LEU A 211 2.17 20.07 -24.92
C LEU A 211 3.27 20.96 -25.54
N GLY A 212 2.93 22.15 -26.03
CA GLY A 212 3.83 23.07 -26.72
C GLY A 212 4.93 23.59 -25.81
N SER A 213 4.58 23.93 -24.56
CA SER A 213 5.55 24.44 -23.57
C SER A 213 6.65 23.41 -23.22
N PHE A 214 6.30 22.12 -23.18
CA PHE A 214 7.26 21.04 -22.93
C PHE A 214 8.17 20.78 -24.14
N ARG A 215 7.61 20.84 -25.35
CA ARG A 215 8.38 20.73 -26.60
C ARG A 215 9.40 21.85 -26.74
N ASP A 216 9.03 23.08 -26.39
CA ASP A 216 9.92 24.23 -26.42
C ASP A 216 11.10 24.09 -25.45
N LEU A 217 10.86 23.48 -24.29
CA LEU A 217 11.93 23.16 -23.35
C LEU A 217 12.91 22.12 -23.92
N ILE A 218 12.41 21.07 -24.59
CA ILE A 218 13.27 20.06 -25.24
C ILE A 218 14.07 20.71 -26.36
N ASN A 219 13.41 21.48 -27.23
CA ASN A 219 14.05 22.19 -28.35
C ASN A 219 15.16 23.12 -27.88
N LYS A 220 14.90 23.87 -26.81
CA LYS A 220 15.83 24.89 -26.30
C LYS A 220 17.02 24.31 -25.55
N ASN A 221 16.84 23.17 -24.89
CA ASN A 221 17.82 22.68 -23.92
C ASN A 221 18.55 21.39 -24.32
N LEU A 222 18.01 20.62 -25.28
CA LEU A 222 18.64 19.38 -25.73
C LEU A 222 19.54 19.67 -26.95
N THR A 223 20.85 19.72 -26.73
CA THR A 223 21.83 20.12 -27.77
C THR A 223 22.25 18.97 -28.68
N ASN A 224 22.19 17.73 -28.18
CA ASN A 224 22.42 16.55 -29.00
C ASN A 224 21.28 16.41 -30.02
N GLN A 225 21.58 16.65 -31.29
CA GLN A 225 20.58 16.68 -32.37
C GLN A 225 19.83 15.35 -32.50
N LYS A 226 20.52 14.21 -32.42
CA LYS A 226 19.89 12.88 -32.54
C LYS A 226 18.97 12.58 -31.35
N ALA A 227 19.41 12.86 -30.13
CA ALA A 227 18.59 12.67 -28.93
C ALA A 227 17.38 13.63 -28.92
N ARG A 228 17.57 14.87 -29.37
CA ARG A 228 16.51 15.87 -29.52
C ARG A 228 15.48 15.45 -30.55
N GLU A 229 15.92 15.11 -31.76
CA GLU A 229 15.04 14.64 -32.83
C GLU A 229 14.26 13.39 -32.41
N TRP A 230 14.91 12.47 -31.70
CA TRP A 230 14.28 11.27 -31.17
C TRP A 230 13.25 11.58 -30.08
N LEU A 231 13.59 12.36 -29.06
CA LEU A 231 12.68 12.71 -27.96
C LEU A 231 11.49 13.53 -28.46
N LEU A 232 11.72 14.40 -29.44
CA LEU A 232 10.66 15.14 -30.11
C LEU A 232 9.79 14.22 -30.95
N LYS A 233 10.35 13.23 -31.66
CA LYS A 233 9.60 12.25 -32.43
C LYS A 233 8.74 11.36 -31.53
N PHE A 234 9.29 10.91 -30.40
CA PHE A 234 8.57 10.17 -29.35
C PHE A 234 7.35 10.95 -28.82
N LEU A 235 7.43 12.28 -28.77
CA LEU A 235 6.34 13.17 -28.37
C LEU A 235 5.44 13.62 -29.52
N ALA A 236 5.80 13.36 -30.78
CA ALA A 236 5.23 14.04 -31.96
C ALA A 236 4.38 13.17 -32.88
N ASP A 237 4.18 11.87 -32.61
CA ASP A 237 3.48 11.04 -33.59
C ASP A 237 1.98 11.32 -33.77
N ASP A 238 1.36 12.24 -33.02
CA ASP A 238 0.39 13.16 -33.63
C ASP A 238 0.07 14.37 -32.73
N LEU A 239 0.47 15.58 -33.12
CA LEU A 239 0.07 16.83 -32.46
C LEU A 239 -1.27 17.38 -32.98
N SER A 240 -1.89 16.71 -33.94
CA SER A 240 -3.21 17.07 -34.45
C SER A 240 -4.36 16.36 -33.72
N TYR A 241 -4.03 15.42 -32.83
CA TYR A 241 -4.97 14.66 -32.03
C TYR A 241 -4.46 14.58 -30.59
N ASP A 242 -5.34 14.85 -29.62
CA ASP A 242 -5.20 14.43 -28.22
C ASP A 242 -5.25 12.88 -28.16
N SER A 243 -4.30 12.21 -28.79
CA SER A 243 -4.18 10.76 -28.69
C SER A 243 -3.91 10.43 -27.22
N PRO A 244 -4.79 9.63 -26.57
CA PRO A 244 -4.60 9.24 -25.17
C PRO A 244 -3.21 8.66 -24.88
N GLN A 245 -2.58 8.06 -25.90
CA GLN A 245 -1.23 7.53 -25.82
C GLN A 245 -0.16 8.61 -25.67
N VAL A 246 -0.26 9.73 -26.41
CA VAL A 246 0.71 10.84 -26.32
C VAL A 246 0.62 11.53 -24.95
N ILE A 247 -0.60 11.68 -24.43
CA ILE A 247 -0.84 12.19 -23.07
C ILE A 247 -0.25 11.22 -22.04
N ALA A 248 -0.50 9.91 -22.18
CA ALA A 248 0.04 8.90 -21.27
C ALA A 248 1.58 8.85 -21.30
N ASN A 249 2.20 8.93 -22.48
CA ASN A 249 3.66 8.96 -22.64
C ASN A 249 4.28 10.21 -22.02
N SER A 250 3.63 11.37 -22.19
CA SER A 250 4.09 12.63 -21.61
C SER A 250 3.97 12.60 -20.09
N GLN A 251 2.85 12.10 -19.56
CA GLN A 251 2.66 11.88 -18.13
C GLN A 251 3.71 10.92 -17.57
N LEU A 252 4.01 9.82 -18.26
CA LEU A 252 5.06 8.90 -17.87
C LEU A 252 6.42 9.59 -17.77
N ILE A 253 6.84 10.35 -18.79
CA ILE A 253 8.12 11.10 -18.74
C ILE A 253 8.14 12.08 -17.56
N MET A 254 7.03 12.75 -17.28
CA MET A 254 6.92 13.71 -16.19
C MET A 254 6.97 13.03 -14.82
N GLU A 255 6.30 11.90 -14.64
CA GLU A 255 6.41 11.10 -13.41
C GLU A 255 7.83 10.55 -13.23
N LEU A 256 8.47 10.08 -14.30
CA LEU A 256 9.85 9.64 -14.28
C LEU A 256 10.80 10.77 -13.88
N ALA A 257 10.55 12.01 -14.31
CA ALA A 257 11.39 13.15 -13.98
C ALA A 257 11.43 13.46 -12.47
N LYS A 258 10.45 13.01 -11.67
CA LYS A 258 10.39 13.18 -10.20
C LYS A 258 11.49 12.41 -9.48
N ASP A 259 12.00 11.36 -10.11
CA ASP A 259 13.16 10.63 -9.64
C ASP A 259 14.20 10.62 -10.76
N SER A 260 15.26 11.41 -10.60
CA SER A 260 16.32 11.47 -11.61
C SER A 260 16.87 10.08 -11.95
N THR A 261 16.90 9.15 -10.99
CA THR A 261 17.35 7.77 -11.24
C THR A 261 16.37 7.02 -12.14
N ALA A 262 15.07 7.18 -11.94
CA ALA A 262 14.03 6.56 -12.77
C ALA A 262 14.12 7.09 -14.21
N PHE A 263 14.17 8.42 -14.35
CA PHE A 263 14.34 9.05 -15.65
C PHE A 263 15.62 8.61 -16.37
N TYR A 264 16.75 8.52 -15.66
CA TYR A 264 18.00 8.06 -16.25
C TYR A 264 18.00 6.56 -16.55
N SER A 265 17.34 5.74 -15.73
CA SER A 265 17.14 4.31 -15.97
C SER A 265 16.33 4.07 -17.24
N PHE A 266 15.31 4.88 -17.46
CA PHE A 266 14.56 4.92 -18.71
C PHE A 266 15.48 5.25 -19.90
N LEU A 267 16.26 6.34 -19.83
CA LEU A 267 17.17 6.72 -20.91
C LEU A 267 18.25 5.66 -21.20
N VAL A 268 18.86 5.08 -20.16
CA VAL A 268 19.88 4.03 -20.30
C VAL A 268 19.29 2.76 -20.90
N GLY A 269 18.10 2.35 -20.46
CA GLY A 269 17.37 1.20 -21.00
C GLY A 269 17.02 1.37 -22.48
N MET A 270 16.74 2.61 -22.92
CA MET A 270 16.44 2.91 -24.32
C MET A 270 17.67 2.97 -25.23
N GLN A 271 18.86 3.28 -24.69
CA GLN A 271 20.02 3.66 -25.52
C GLN A 271 21.19 2.66 -25.50
N PHE A 272 21.35 1.82 -24.47
CA PHE A 272 22.63 1.12 -24.24
C PHE A 272 22.56 -0.36 -23.86
N VAL A 273 21.38 -0.96 -23.71
CA VAL A 273 21.26 -2.40 -23.45
C VAL A 273 20.52 -3.05 -24.61
N PRO A 274 21.21 -3.77 -25.52
CA PRO A 274 20.54 -4.69 -26.42
C PRO A 274 19.94 -5.80 -25.55
N ILE A 275 18.62 -5.81 -25.51
CA ILE A 275 17.81 -6.78 -24.79
C ILE A 275 17.78 -8.08 -25.61
N GLU A 276 18.93 -8.75 -25.73
CA GLU A 276 19.02 -10.03 -26.46
C GLU A 276 18.63 -11.23 -25.58
N ASP A 277 18.50 -11.03 -24.25
CA ASP A 277 18.09 -12.04 -23.28
C ASP A 277 16.59 -12.00 -22.89
N ILE A 278 15.79 -11.10 -23.48
CA ILE A 278 14.32 -11.09 -23.32
C ILE A 278 13.76 -11.38 -24.70
N SER A 279 13.00 -12.47 -24.83
CA SER A 279 12.61 -13.10 -26.10
C SER A 279 12.24 -12.11 -27.21
N MET A 280 12.82 -12.30 -28.39
CA MET A 280 12.67 -11.43 -29.57
C MET A 280 11.23 -11.25 -30.08
N ASP A 281 10.26 -12.07 -29.66
CA ASP A 281 8.86 -11.96 -30.10
C ASP A 281 8.17 -10.66 -29.66
N THR A 282 8.73 -9.92 -28.70
CA THR A 282 8.12 -8.70 -28.13
C THR A 282 8.55 -7.41 -28.82
N LEU A 283 9.59 -7.43 -29.66
CA LEU A 283 10.15 -6.25 -30.34
C LEU A 283 9.50 -5.96 -31.70
N ASP A 284 8.50 -6.72 -32.15
CA ASP A 284 7.76 -6.35 -33.37
C ASP A 284 6.62 -5.34 -33.11
N HIS A 285 6.46 -4.88 -31.86
CA HIS A 285 5.34 -4.01 -31.41
C HIS A 285 5.83 -2.71 -30.73
N TRP A 286 6.82 -2.02 -31.30
CA TRP A 286 7.44 -0.81 -30.68
C TRP A 286 6.49 0.39 -30.55
N ASP A 287 5.33 0.34 -31.21
CA ASP A 287 4.28 1.36 -31.12
C ASP A 287 3.48 1.28 -29.80
N ASP A 288 3.71 0.25 -28.99
CA ASP A 288 2.97 0.00 -27.76
C ASP A 288 3.91 0.00 -26.53
N ILE A 289 3.96 1.13 -25.82
CA ILE A 289 4.81 1.36 -24.63
C ILE A 289 4.34 0.52 -23.41
N SER A 290 3.27 -0.27 -23.55
CA SER A 290 2.84 -1.23 -22.53
C SER A 290 3.92 -2.25 -22.14
N PHE A 291 4.96 -2.47 -22.97
CA PHE A 291 6.12 -3.30 -22.58
C PHE A 291 6.93 -2.69 -21.41
N ILE A 292 6.94 -1.37 -21.25
CA ILE A 292 7.60 -0.68 -20.13
C ILE A 292 6.86 -0.94 -18.81
N GLN A 293 5.55 -1.20 -18.88
CA GLN A 293 4.69 -1.50 -17.73
C GLN A 293 4.86 -2.94 -17.23
N GLN A 294 5.54 -3.82 -17.97
CA GLN A 294 5.87 -5.15 -17.47
C GLN A 294 7.05 -5.05 -16.51
N ALA A 295 6.73 -4.94 -15.22
CA ALA A 295 7.62 -4.83 -14.05
C ALA A 295 8.78 -5.85 -14.01
N GLU A 296 8.76 -6.86 -14.88
CA GLU A 296 9.68 -7.99 -14.84
C GLU A 296 10.88 -7.85 -15.78
N TYR A 297 10.85 -6.93 -16.74
CA TYR A 297 11.78 -6.98 -17.89
C TYR A 297 12.53 -5.67 -18.22
N SER A 298 12.08 -4.50 -17.79
CA SER A 298 12.80 -3.24 -18.06
C SER A 298 13.67 -2.79 -16.89
N ILE A 299 14.83 -2.16 -17.16
CA ILE A 299 15.72 -1.59 -16.13
C ILE A 299 14.93 -0.62 -15.22
N LEU A 300 14.08 0.20 -15.83
CA LEU A 300 13.16 1.09 -15.12
C LEU A 300 12.14 0.31 -14.28
N GLY A 301 11.50 -0.72 -14.86
CA GLY A 301 10.50 -1.54 -14.18
C GLY A 301 11.06 -2.26 -12.96
N VAL A 302 12.30 -2.77 -13.06
CA VAL A 302 13.02 -3.37 -11.93
C VAL A 302 13.31 -2.34 -10.85
N TYR A 303 13.78 -1.14 -11.22
CA TYR A 303 14.07 -0.06 -10.27
C TYR A 303 12.81 0.43 -9.54
N GLU A 304 11.74 0.76 -10.28
CA GLU A 304 10.48 1.25 -9.69
C GLU A 304 9.80 0.18 -8.84
N SER A 305 9.83 -1.08 -9.27
CA SER A 305 9.31 -2.20 -8.47
C SER A 305 10.11 -2.38 -7.18
N ALA A 306 11.45 -2.37 -7.26
CA ALA A 306 12.29 -2.47 -6.07
C ALA A 306 12.07 -1.31 -5.10
N LYS A 307 11.96 -0.08 -5.62
CA LYS A 307 11.64 1.11 -4.83
C LYS A 307 10.27 0.99 -4.16
N HIS A 308 9.23 0.60 -4.88
CA HIS A 308 7.89 0.42 -4.32
C HIS A 308 7.86 -0.65 -3.21
N PHE A 309 8.50 -1.79 -3.43
CA PHE A 309 8.58 -2.87 -2.45
C PHE A 309 9.44 -2.49 -1.23
N PHE A 310 10.49 -1.69 -1.42
CA PHE A 310 11.25 -1.11 -0.31
C PHE A 310 10.37 -0.20 0.57
N GLU A 311 9.54 0.65 -0.03
CA GLU A 311 8.60 1.50 0.72
C GLU A 311 7.55 0.66 1.48
N ILE A 312 7.03 -0.41 0.87
CA ILE A 312 6.15 -1.38 1.54
C ILE A 312 6.83 -2.01 2.76
N LEU A 313 8.09 -2.46 2.61
CA LEU A 313 8.88 -3.04 3.71
C LEU A 313 9.18 -2.01 4.80
N ARG A 314 9.41 -0.73 4.44
CA ARG A 314 9.67 0.35 5.38
C ARG A 314 8.43 0.69 6.21
N ASP A 315 7.29 0.83 5.54
CA ASP A 315 6.06 1.33 6.16
C ASP A 315 5.20 0.20 6.76
N LYS A 316 5.62 -1.06 6.61
CA LYS A 316 4.94 -2.28 7.11
C LYS A 316 3.48 -2.38 6.66
N HIS A 317 3.15 -1.83 5.50
CA HIS A 317 1.81 -1.85 4.93
C HIS A 317 1.70 -3.02 3.94
N TRP A 318 1.28 -4.19 4.42
CA TRP A 318 1.20 -5.41 3.62
C TRP A 318 -0.18 -5.49 2.96
N PHE A 319 -0.31 -4.92 1.76
CA PHE A 319 -1.57 -4.89 1.00
C PHE A 319 -1.96 -6.27 0.49
N GLY A 320 -2.51 -7.12 1.37
CA GLY A 320 -3.11 -8.40 1.00
C GLY A 320 -2.14 -9.51 0.55
N MET A 321 -0.83 -9.25 0.51
CA MET A 321 0.19 -10.27 0.27
C MET A 321 0.62 -10.95 1.57
N SER A 322 0.95 -12.23 1.50
CA SER A 322 1.62 -12.93 2.60
C SER A 322 3.08 -12.46 2.73
N GLU A 323 3.65 -12.57 3.94
CA GLU A 323 5.08 -12.28 4.18
C GLU A 323 5.99 -13.12 3.28
N THR A 324 5.61 -14.37 2.99
CA THR A 324 6.38 -15.28 2.12
C THR A 324 6.41 -14.78 0.68
N GLU A 325 5.25 -14.42 0.11
CA GLU A 325 5.17 -13.85 -1.24
C GLU A 325 5.94 -12.52 -1.33
N LEU A 326 5.83 -11.68 -0.30
CA LEU A 326 6.57 -10.42 -0.22
C LEU A 326 8.09 -10.67 -0.22
N LEU A 327 8.55 -11.63 0.59
CA LEU A 327 9.97 -11.95 0.72
C LEU A 327 10.53 -12.57 -0.57
N GLU A 328 9.78 -13.44 -1.25
CA GLU A 328 10.15 -14.00 -2.55
C GLU A 328 10.26 -12.91 -3.62
N ARG A 329 9.29 -11.99 -3.68
CA ARG A 329 9.34 -10.89 -4.66
C ARG A 329 10.49 -9.92 -4.39
N CYS A 330 10.77 -9.61 -3.13
CA CYS A 330 11.92 -8.77 -2.77
C CYS A 330 13.26 -9.43 -3.11
N LYS A 331 13.39 -10.76 -2.91
CA LYS A 331 14.58 -11.52 -3.32
C LYS A 331 14.82 -11.44 -4.82
N ASP A 332 13.79 -11.68 -5.62
CA ASP A 332 13.86 -11.59 -7.09
C ASP A 332 14.32 -10.20 -7.55
N LEU A 333 13.71 -9.13 -7.01
CA LEU A 333 14.06 -7.76 -7.34
C LEU A 333 15.49 -7.40 -6.93
N ARG A 334 15.92 -7.81 -5.74
CA ARG A 334 17.30 -7.64 -5.26
C ARG A 334 18.29 -8.32 -6.21
N ASP A 335 18.03 -9.57 -6.59
CA ASP A 335 18.94 -10.34 -7.46
C ASP A 335 19.02 -9.74 -8.87
N LYS A 336 17.89 -9.23 -9.40
CA LYS A 336 17.85 -8.47 -10.65
C LYS A 336 18.65 -7.17 -10.58
N LEU A 337 18.49 -6.37 -9.51
CA LEU A 337 19.29 -5.15 -9.30
C LEU A 337 20.79 -5.47 -9.25
N LYS A 338 21.17 -6.53 -8.54
CA LYS A 338 22.55 -6.98 -8.40
C LYS A 338 23.17 -7.43 -9.72
N MET A 339 22.36 -8.01 -10.61
CA MET A 339 22.77 -8.39 -11.97
C MET A 339 22.90 -7.17 -12.90
N ILE A 340 21.96 -6.21 -12.82
CA ILE A 340 21.89 -5.07 -13.75
C ILE A 340 22.93 -4.00 -13.40
N SER A 341 23.17 -3.73 -12.11
CA SER A 341 24.02 -2.62 -11.66
C SER A 341 25.45 -2.67 -12.23
N PRO A 342 26.16 -3.82 -12.23
CA PRO A 342 27.48 -3.92 -12.84
C PRO A 342 27.46 -3.73 -14.36
N LYS A 343 26.42 -4.23 -15.05
CA LYS A 343 26.26 -4.06 -16.51
C LYS A 343 26.11 -2.59 -16.85
N VAL A 344 25.27 -1.86 -16.11
CA VAL A 344 25.10 -0.40 -16.25
C VAL A 344 26.42 0.32 -15.98
N ALA A 345 27.11 0.03 -14.88
CA ALA A 345 28.39 0.67 -14.55
C ALA A 345 29.49 0.43 -15.62
N GLY A 346 29.46 -0.73 -16.27
CA GLY A 346 30.37 -1.13 -17.35
C GLY A 346 30.03 -0.59 -18.74
N LEU A 347 28.94 0.17 -18.91
CA LEU A 347 28.59 0.75 -20.21
C LEU A 347 29.68 1.72 -20.69
N HIS A 348 30.36 1.32 -21.76
CA HIS A 348 31.30 2.16 -22.48
C HIS A 348 30.54 2.99 -23.51
N LEU A 349 30.59 4.31 -23.37
CA LEU A 349 29.99 5.20 -24.36
C LEU A 349 30.84 5.17 -25.63
N PRO A 350 30.24 5.01 -26.82
CA PRO A 350 30.95 5.25 -28.07
C PRO A 350 31.49 6.69 -28.05
N ASN A 351 32.76 6.85 -28.43
CA ASN A 351 33.49 8.12 -28.36
C ASN A 351 32.80 9.22 -29.16
#